data_AF-A0A553I8E2-F1
#
_entry.id   AF-A0A553I8E2-F1
#
_cell.length_a   1.000
_cell.length_b   1.000
_cell.length_c   1.000
_cell.angle_alpha   90.00
_cell.angle_beta   90.00
_cell.angle_gamma   90.00
#
_symmetry.space_group_name_H-M   'P 1'
#
loop_
_entity.id
_entity.type
_entity.pdbx_description
1 polymer ?
#
loop_
_entity_poly.entity_id
_entity_poly.type
_entity_poly.pdbx_seq_one_letter_code
_entity_poly.pdbx_strand_id
1 'polypeptide(L)'
;MSTAKRDHSSSDASESPATHAKVVKTSHGYDSDEVQFTVEINSQDDELEDSDVPMPPFDGFGKQRLMKQINCFANVGQNQVAECNAKLLRREHMRRDFWAEMDELCDEASSLAIELFDRYGRLNREYCEHEIRKGSGVWGEELDHDDILMIEYINIEPLWRRQKIGTKLVSAVLDKTRHESTGFFAFASQRLILDLDCNDERPNAVHEQSKNFNHLFRSLGFRRVGTSGWLAFTDNDSHPSRQLDEAHDWDVPEQPKEEPIAPVPIRTILSSLYDPSISGAECVCQMEEVFSVEENTPLWVYVNKIAGKRNADYYTPLEALQSSLELQRTKPYGGGASDRFIGFCQSDIACLAALTGTEIFDLTKLSDRDIWTVSSATDEMVSRIRAVDTIRNALRLKYGCTCGQCIGGFLSPRMRFALLCQAEIQYDTLSEFPGIDCSGQDWVELNYHVLGHLPRAVKENLVTNKSMRQGFVNMCNHIACCLRKKQLPDTETILDFYQEEVSEWPPVTSNYLERGGTVAAVAMMIFDRAIDSDEWAGDGTFMEIFADNINQLPTCRNDHEFGFVSSMCGYERTPVASYTEF
;
A
#
# COMPACT_ATOMS: atom_id res chain seq x y z
N MET A 1 -44.91 -59.56 -57.36
CA MET A 1 -46.23 -58.91 -57.41
C MET A 1 -46.01 -57.51 -57.96
N SER A 2 -46.06 -57.38 -59.29
CA SER A 2 -47.18 -56.78 -60.05
C SER A 2 -47.07 -55.25 -60.07
N THR A 3 -46.54 -54.67 -61.16
CA THR A 3 -47.26 -53.88 -62.19
C THR A 3 -47.72 -52.50 -61.69
N ALA A 4 -47.69 -51.39 -62.40
CA ALA A 4 -47.24 -50.94 -63.72
C ALA A 4 -47.77 -49.49 -63.83
N LYS A 5 -47.15 -48.63 -64.68
CA LYS A 5 -47.78 -47.51 -65.46
C LYS A 5 -48.57 -46.43 -64.65
N ARG A 6 -48.46 -45.12 -64.89
CA ARG A 6 -48.54 -44.40 -66.18
C ARG A 6 -48.34 -42.89 -65.97
N ASP A 7 -48.00 -42.23 -67.07
CA ASP A 7 -47.72 -40.81 -67.27
C ASP A 7 -48.93 -39.84 -67.22
N HIS A 8 -48.57 -38.54 -67.38
CA HIS A 8 -49.31 -37.35 -67.87
C HIS A 8 -49.55 -36.29 -66.77
N SER A 9 -49.26 -34.99 -66.94
CA SER A 9 -49.03 -34.19 -68.17
C SER A 9 -48.35 -32.84 -67.89
N SER A 10 -47.45 -32.47 -68.82
CA SER A 10 -47.08 -31.16 -69.38
C SER A 10 -47.62 -29.83 -68.80
N SER A 11 -46.71 -28.84 -68.71
CA SER A 11 -46.74 -27.63 -69.56
C SER A 11 -45.40 -26.87 -69.52
N ASP A 12 -44.78 -26.73 -70.70
CA ASP A 12 -44.03 -25.59 -71.29
C ASP A 12 -43.18 -24.64 -70.41
N ALA A 13 -42.09 -24.03 -70.87
CA ALA A 13 -41.16 -24.14 -72.00
C ALA A 13 -40.17 -22.95 -71.88
N SER A 14 -39.00 -23.04 -72.53
CA SER A 14 -38.00 -21.99 -72.83
C SER A 14 -37.18 -21.44 -71.65
N GLU A 15 -35.88 -21.77 -71.50
CA GLU A 15 -34.68 -21.49 -72.32
C GLU A 15 -33.91 -20.20 -71.92
N SER A 16 -32.77 -20.44 -71.26
CA SER A 16 -31.45 -19.78 -71.47
C SER A 16 -31.23 -18.33 -70.95
N PRO A 17 -29.97 -17.83 -70.87
CA PRO A 17 -28.81 -18.36 -70.14
C PRO A 17 -28.09 -17.26 -69.31
N ALA A 18 -27.08 -17.68 -68.55
CA ALA A 18 -25.96 -16.95 -67.94
C ALA A 18 -25.86 -15.42 -68.13
N THR A 19 -25.74 -14.71 -67.00
CA THR A 19 -25.15 -13.36 -66.93
C THR A 19 -23.98 -13.33 -65.94
N HIS A 20 -22.78 -13.27 -66.50
CA HIS A 20 -21.60 -12.70 -65.84
C HIS A 20 -21.90 -11.25 -65.45
N ALA A 21 -21.97 -10.95 -64.15
CA ALA A 21 -21.86 -9.59 -63.67
C ALA A 21 -20.44 -9.37 -63.12
N LYS A 22 -19.63 -8.67 -63.92
CA LYS A 22 -18.39 -8.02 -63.50
C LYS A 22 -18.63 -7.26 -62.20
N VAL A 23 -17.90 -7.62 -61.14
CA VAL A 23 -17.71 -6.71 -60.00
C VAL A 23 -16.84 -5.56 -60.52
N VAL A 24 -17.50 -4.44 -60.77
CA VAL A 24 -16.88 -3.17 -61.10
C VAL A 24 -16.05 -2.75 -59.89
N LYS A 25 -14.72 -2.66 -60.06
CA LYS A 25 -13.87 -1.85 -59.19
C LYS A 25 -14.27 -0.39 -59.41
N THR A 26 -15.20 0.12 -58.60
CA THR A 26 -15.31 1.55 -58.39
C THR A 26 -14.23 1.95 -57.40
N SER A 27 -13.09 2.39 -57.94
CA SER A 27 -12.20 3.31 -57.25
C SER A 27 -12.96 4.61 -57.04
N HIS A 28 -13.67 4.73 -55.92
CA HIS A 28 -13.95 6.04 -55.35
C HIS A 28 -12.76 6.35 -54.45
N GLY A 29 -11.88 7.21 -54.97
CA GLY A 29 -10.94 7.92 -54.14
C GLY A 29 -11.74 8.76 -53.17
N TYR A 30 -11.90 8.27 -51.95
CA TYR A 30 -11.92 9.14 -50.80
C TYR A 30 -10.48 9.58 -50.63
N ASP A 31 -10.23 10.87 -50.84
CA ASP A 31 -9.04 11.53 -50.32
C ASP A 31 -8.89 11.10 -48.85
N SER A 32 -7.68 10.71 -48.48
CA SER A 32 -7.36 10.29 -47.12
C SER A 32 -7.57 11.46 -46.17
N ASP A 33 -8.70 11.49 -45.47
CA ASP A 33 -8.85 12.32 -44.29
C ASP A 33 -7.80 11.84 -43.26
N GLU A 34 -6.71 12.60 -43.14
CA GLU A 34 -5.60 12.27 -42.26
C GLU A 34 -6.07 12.40 -40.80
N VAL A 35 -5.96 11.31 -40.03
CA VAL A 35 -6.28 11.32 -38.60
C VAL A 35 -5.24 12.17 -37.88
N GLN A 36 -5.67 13.27 -37.27
CA GLN A 36 -4.83 14.18 -36.49
C GLN A 36 -4.89 13.81 -35.01
N PHE A 37 -3.75 13.87 -34.33
CA PHE A 37 -3.67 13.59 -32.89
C PHE A 37 -3.34 14.87 -32.14
N THR A 38 -4.13 15.16 -31.11
CA THR A 38 -3.91 16.30 -30.20
C THR A 38 -3.68 15.73 -28.80
N VAL A 39 -2.65 16.20 -28.11
CA VAL A 39 -2.40 15.85 -26.71
C VAL A 39 -2.54 17.12 -25.88
N GLU A 40 -3.46 17.10 -24.92
CA GLU A 40 -3.75 18.19 -24.01
C GLU A 40 -3.29 17.80 -22.61
N ILE A 41 -2.72 18.77 -21.88
CA ILE A 41 -2.41 18.63 -20.47
C ILE A 41 -3.22 19.64 -19.71
N ASN A 42 -4.00 19.13 -18.76
CA ASN A 42 -4.65 19.96 -17.78
C ASN A 42 -3.94 19.71 -16.45
N SER A 43 -3.22 20.71 -15.96
CA SER A 43 -2.94 20.80 -14.53
C SER A 43 -4.07 21.58 -13.87
N GLN A 44 -4.32 21.36 -12.59
CA GLN A 44 -5.27 22.19 -11.83
C GLN A 44 -4.68 23.60 -11.54
N ASP A 45 -4.08 24.26 -12.54
CA ASP A 45 -3.33 25.52 -12.36
C ASP A 45 -3.86 26.73 -13.18
N ASP A 46 -4.95 26.61 -13.96
CA ASP A 46 -5.37 27.72 -14.85
C ASP A 46 -6.07 28.90 -14.15
N GLU A 47 -6.07 28.97 -12.82
CA GLU A 47 -6.38 30.19 -12.08
C GLU A 47 -5.37 30.39 -10.95
N LEU A 48 -4.29 31.15 -11.19
CA LEU A 48 -3.71 32.19 -10.32
C LEU A 48 -2.35 32.67 -10.88
N GLU A 49 -2.36 33.87 -11.50
CA GLU A 49 -1.17 34.58 -11.98
C GLU A 49 -0.23 35.04 -10.84
N ASP A 50 1.08 34.94 -11.12
CA ASP A 50 2.21 35.72 -10.60
C ASP A 50 2.16 36.24 -9.15
N SER A 51 2.89 35.57 -8.25
CA SER A 51 3.53 36.27 -7.13
C SER A 51 4.92 35.70 -6.80
N ASP A 52 5.95 36.54 -6.96
CA ASP A 52 7.37 36.27 -6.68
C ASP A 52 7.68 36.24 -5.17
N VAL A 53 7.00 35.40 -4.39
CA VAL A 53 7.31 35.21 -2.96
C VAL A 53 7.78 33.77 -2.72
N PRO A 54 8.99 33.53 -2.19
CA PRO A 54 9.40 32.20 -1.78
C PRO A 54 8.54 31.76 -0.59
N MET A 55 7.63 30.81 -0.81
CA MET A 55 6.78 30.25 0.23
C MET A 55 7.53 29.26 1.13
N PRO A 56 7.16 29.16 2.42
CA PRO A 56 7.75 28.22 3.36
C PRO A 56 7.39 26.76 2.99
N PRO A 57 8.20 25.78 3.39
CA PRO A 57 7.88 24.38 3.15
C PRO A 57 6.77 23.97 4.12
N PHE A 58 5.74 23.32 3.59
CA PHE A 58 4.61 22.72 4.33
C PHE A 58 3.52 23.68 4.84
N ASP A 59 2.70 24.18 3.92
CA ASP A 59 1.29 24.46 4.19
C ASP A 59 0.37 23.74 3.18
N GLY A 60 -0.83 23.39 3.64
CA GLY A 60 -1.79 22.47 3.02
C GLY A 60 -2.46 22.91 1.72
N PHE A 61 -1.75 23.65 0.87
CA PHE A 61 -2.15 23.98 -0.51
C PHE A 61 -1.48 23.09 -1.57
N GLY A 62 -0.74 22.05 -1.15
CA GLY A 62 0.06 21.18 -2.03
C GLY A 62 -0.68 20.13 -2.87
N LYS A 63 -2.01 19.96 -2.71
CA LYS A 63 -2.77 18.91 -3.44
C LYS A 63 -2.67 19.03 -4.97
N GLN A 64 -2.51 20.25 -5.48
CA GLN A 64 -2.48 20.54 -6.93
C GLN A 64 -1.16 20.14 -7.64
N ARG A 65 -0.11 19.76 -6.88
CA ARG A 65 1.18 19.29 -7.44
C ARG A 65 1.29 17.77 -7.58
N LEU A 66 0.31 17.02 -7.09
CA LEU A 66 0.39 15.55 -6.97
C LEU A 66 -0.01 14.82 -8.25
N MET A 67 -0.81 15.44 -9.13
CA MET A 67 -1.35 14.80 -10.34
C MET A 67 -1.44 15.77 -11.52
N LYS A 68 -1.13 15.29 -12.73
CA LYS A 68 -1.42 15.95 -14.01
C LYS A 68 -2.28 15.06 -14.89
N GLN A 69 -3.34 15.60 -15.48
CA GLN A 69 -4.15 14.89 -16.47
C GLN A 69 -3.52 15.04 -17.85
N ILE A 70 -3.36 13.93 -18.57
CA ILE A 70 -2.86 13.86 -19.95
C ILE A 70 -3.95 13.22 -20.80
N ASN A 71 -4.58 14.02 -21.66
CA ASN A 71 -5.64 13.55 -22.55
C ASN A 71 -5.12 13.56 -23.99
N CYS A 72 -5.36 12.49 -24.72
CA CYS A 72 -5.01 12.40 -26.14
C CYS A 72 -6.27 12.14 -26.96
N PHE A 73 -6.49 12.96 -27.97
CA PHE A 73 -7.63 12.90 -28.87
C PHE A 73 -7.17 12.60 -30.29
N ALA A 74 -7.90 11.73 -30.99
CA ALA A 74 -7.74 11.52 -32.41
C ALA A 74 -8.94 12.12 -33.15
N ASN A 75 -8.68 13.01 -34.10
CA ASN A 75 -9.67 13.80 -34.83
C ASN A 75 -9.58 13.55 -36.33
N VAL A 76 -10.75 13.53 -36.98
CA VAL A 76 -10.91 13.48 -38.43
C VAL A 76 -11.76 14.68 -38.84
N GLY A 77 -11.10 15.69 -39.40
CA GLY A 77 -11.72 17.00 -39.57
C GLY A 77 -12.05 17.63 -38.21
N GLN A 78 -13.33 17.88 -37.95
CA GLN A 78 -13.83 18.40 -36.67
C GLN A 78 -14.40 17.33 -35.73
N ASN A 79 -14.41 16.07 -36.17
CA ASN A 79 -15.01 14.98 -35.40
C ASN A 79 -13.93 14.23 -34.63
N GLN A 80 -14.10 14.13 -33.32
CA GLN A 80 -13.30 13.27 -32.46
C GLN A 80 -13.72 11.81 -32.66
N VAL A 81 -12.79 10.96 -33.06
CA VAL A 81 -13.03 9.54 -33.38
C VAL A 81 -12.44 8.58 -32.37
N ALA A 82 -11.53 9.06 -31.52
CA ALA A 82 -10.98 8.30 -30.41
C ALA A 82 -10.39 9.22 -29.32
N GLU A 83 -10.27 8.69 -28.11
CA GLU A 83 -9.62 9.36 -26.98
C GLU A 83 -8.92 8.37 -26.05
N CYS A 84 -7.90 8.87 -25.34
CA CYS A 84 -7.18 8.18 -24.29
C CYS A 84 -6.92 9.17 -23.15
N ASN A 85 -7.38 8.84 -21.95
CA ASN A 85 -7.14 9.64 -20.76
C ASN A 85 -6.14 8.93 -19.85
N ALA A 86 -5.21 9.70 -19.30
CA ALA A 86 -4.23 9.23 -18.35
C ALA A 86 -3.94 10.27 -17.26
N LYS A 87 -3.47 9.80 -16.11
CA LYS A 87 -3.03 10.61 -14.98
C LYS A 87 -1.57 10.32 -14.67
N LEU A 88 -0.74 11.36 -14.66
CA LEU A 88 0.63 11.30 -14.17
C LEU A 88 0.66 11.70 -12.70
N LEU A 89 1.02 10.77 -11.82
CA LEU A 89 0.99 10.89 -10.37
C LEU A 89 2.41 11.01 -9.82
N ARG A 90 2.65 12.05 -9.01
CA ARG A 90 3.92 12.33 -8.35
C ARG A 90 4.05 11.56 -7.06
N ARG A 91 4.25 10.24 -7.18
CA ARG A 91 4.19 9.31 -6.04
C ARG A 91 5.06 9.72 -4.86
N GLU A 92 6.28 10.20 -5.11
CA GLU A 92 7.20 10.63 -4.02
C GLU A 92 6.56 11.67 -3.09
N HIS A 93 5.71 12.54 -3.62
CA HIS A 93 5.01 13.57 -2.83
C HIS A 93 3.74 13.05 -2.13
N MET A 94 3.33 11.81 -2.41
CA MET A 94 2.12 11.18 -1.87
C MET A 94 2.44 10.07 -0.86
N ARG A 95 3.69 9.60 -0.76
CA ARG A 95 4.05 8.36 -0.04
C ARG A 95 3.48 8.26 1.37
N ARG A 96 3.58 9.34 2.15
CA ARG A 96 3.15 9.35 3.56
C ARG A 96 1.70 8.89 3.76
N ASP A 97 0.82 9.30 2.86
CA ASP A 97 -0.62 9.03 2.90
C ASP A 97 -1.11 8.45 1.56
N PHE A 98 -0.27 7.63 0.92
CA PHE A 98 -0.42 7.23 -0.49
C PHE A 98 -1.80 6.70 -0.83
N TRP A 99 -2.34 5.77 -0.03
CA TRP A 99 -3.68 5.25 -0.27
C TRP A 99 -4.78 6.29 -0.14
N ALA A 100 -4.71 7.20 0.84
CA ALA A 100 -5.72 8.23 1.02
C ALA A 100 -5.69 9.22 -0.15
N GLU A 101 -4.50 9.63 -0.57
CA GLU A 101 -4.33 10.50 -1.73
C GLU A 101 -4.79 9.81 -3.03
N MET A 102 -4.55 8.50 -3.20
CA MET A 102 -5.05 7.73 -4.36
C MET A 102 -6.58 7.55 -4.34
N ASP A 103 -7.18 7.36 -3.15
CA ASP A 103 -8.63 7.21 -2.97
C ASP A 103 -9.39 8.49 -3.31
N GLU A 104 -8.81 9.66 -2.99
CA GLU A 104 -9.39 10.97 -3.34
C GLU A 104 -9.35 11.27 -4.86
N LEU A 105 -8.49 10.60 -5.64
CA LEU A 105 -8.32 10.88 -7.07
C LEU A 105 -9.38 10.25 -7.97
N CYS A 106 -9.64 8.95 -7.82
CA CYS A 106 -10.70 8.18 -8.50
C CYS A 106 -10.71 6.71 -8.04
N ASP A 107 -11.81 6.00 -8.33
CA ASP A 107 -11.97 4.57 -8.02
C ASP A 107 -10.88 3.69 -8.67
N GLU A 108 -10.43 4.04 -9.88
CA GLU A 108 -9.35 3.33 -10.58
C GLU A 108 -7.99 3.53 -9.90
N ALA A 109 -7.68 4.74 -9.42
CA ALA A 109 -6.47 5.01 -8.65
C ALA A 109 -6.49 4.26 -7.31
N SER A 110 -7.62 4.31 -6.59
CA SER A 110 -7.82 3.52 -5.36
C SER A 110 -7.62 2.02 -5.62
N SER A 111 -8.16 1.51 -6.73
CA SER A 111 -8.00 0.11 -7.13
C SER A 111 -6.54 -0.25 -7.42
N LEU A 112 -5.81 0.59 -8.16
CA LEU A 112 -4.38 0.41 -8.44
C LEU A 112 -3.58 0.37 -7.14
N ALA A 113 -3.82 1.34 -6.26
CA ALA A 113 -3.12 1.53 -5.01
C ALA A 113 -3.31 0.33 -4.08
N ILE A 114 -4.56 -0.10 -3.87
CA ILE A 114 -4.91 -1.20 -2.96
C ILE A 114 -4.43 -2.55 -3.49
N GLU A 115 -4.52 -2.78 -4.81
CA GLU A 115 -4.14 -4.08 -5.39
C GLU A 115 -2.63 -4.25 -5.42
N LEU A 116 -1.90 -3.27 -5.98
CA LEU A 116 -0.47 -3.43 -6.23
C LEU A 116 0.43 -2.96 -5.10
N PHE A 117 0.03 -1.95 -4.34
CA PHE A 117 0.96 -1.23 -3.47
C PHE A 117 0.55 -1.29 -1.99
N ASP A 118 1.53 -1.16 -1.10
CA ASP A 118 1.31 -0.95 0.33
C ASP A 118 0.90 0.51 0.60
N ARG A 119 0.65 0.82 1.89
CA ARG A 119 0.21 2.16 2.31
C ARG A 119 1.19 3.30 1.99
N TYR A 120 2.44 2.98 1.61
CA TYR A 120 3.50 3.93 1.25
C TYR A 120 3.79 3.95 -0.26
N GLY A 121 3.02 3.21 -1.05
CA GLY A 121 3.19 3.14 -2.50
C GLY A 121 4.33 2.21 -2.95
N ARG A 122 4.74 1.24 -2.12
CA ARG A 122 5.70 0.18 -2.50
C ARG A 122 4.97 -1.05 -2.99
N LEU A 123 5.51 -1.73 -3.99
CA LEU A 123 4.93 -2.93 -4.56
C LEU A 123 4.77 -4.00 -3.48
N ASN A 124 3.58 -4.57 -3.38
CA ASN A 124 3.29 -5.65 -2.44
C ASN A 124 4.23 -6.82 -2.72
N ARG A 125 4.94 -7.28 -1.67
CA ARG A 125 6.03 -8.29 -1.77
C ARG A 125 5.61 -9.60 -2.45
N GLU A 126 4.32 -9.93 -2.43
CA GLU A 126 3.79 -11.08 -3.14
C GLU A 126 3.99 -11.02 -4.67
N TYR A 127 4.10 -9.83 -5.24
CA TYR A 127 4.41 -9.67 -6.66
C TYR A 127 5.91 -9.78 -6.97
N CYS A 128 6.76 -9.76 -5.95
CA CYS A 128 8.21 -9.95 -6.07
C CYS A 128 8.64 -11.38 -5.73
N GLU A 129 8.12 -11.92 -4.63
CA GLU A 129 8.71 -13.07 -3.94
C GLU A 129 7.85 -14.34 -4.04
N HIS A 130 6.53 -14.20 -4.11
CA HIS A 130 5.61 -15.33 -4.00
C HIS A 130 5.80 -16.31 -5.15
N GLU A 131 5.72 -17.61 -4.86
CA GLU A 131 5.97 -18.69 -5.82
C GLU A 131 5.16 -18.56 -7.12
N ILE A 132 3.86 -18.24 -7.01
CA ILE A 132 2.93 -18.06 -8.14
C ILE A 132 2.57 -16.59 -8.41
N ARG A 133 2.16 -15.81 -7.39
CA ARG A 133 1.67 -14.43 -7.55
C ARG A 133 2.64 -13.45 -8.18
N LYS A 134 3.94 -13.70 -8.14
CA LYS A 134 4.93 -12.92 -8.91
C LYS A 134 4.81 -13.07 -10.43
N GLY A 135 3.98 -14.01 -10.92
CA GLY A 135 3.72 -14.23 -12.33
C GLY A 135 5.00 -14.57 -13.10
N SER A 136 5.30 -13.77 -14.13
CA SER A 136 6.55 -13.91 -14.90
C SER A 136 7.80 -13.46 -14.10
N GLY A 137 7.63 -12.71 -13.01
CA GLY A 137 8.72 -12.19 -12.18
C GLY A 137 9.58 -11.14 -12.88
N VAL A 138 9.11 -10.54 -13.97
CA VAL A 138 9.84 -9.49 -14.69
C VAL A 138 9.74 -8.12 -14.04
N TRP A 139 8.86 -7.96 -13.06
CA TRP A 139 8.70 -6.77 -12.25
C TRP A 139 9.07 -7.08 -10.79
N GLY A 140 9.69 -6.12 -10.12
CA GLY A 140 10.10 -6.19 -8.72
C GLY A 140 10.10 -4.82 -8.04
N GLU A 141 11.01 -4.66 -7.08
CA GLU A 141 11.16 -3.46 -6.24
C GLU A 141 11.47 -2.19 -7.05
N GLU A 142 11.87 -2.28 -8.33
CA GLU A 142 11.99 -1.11 -9.19
C GLU A 142 10.67 -0.35 -9.35
N LEU A 143 9.53 -1.05 -9.22
CA LEU A 143 8.23 -0.40 -9.22
C LEU A 143 7.97 0.43 -7.97
N ASP A 144 8.82 0.39 -6.93
CA ASP A 144 8.67 1.20 -5.72
C ASP A 144 9.02 2.66 -5.97
N HIS A 145 9.77 2.98 -7.04
CA HIS A 145 10.33 4.30 -7.33
C HIS A 145 9.79 4.92 -8.62
N ASP A 146 10.02 6.22 -8.81
CA ASP A 146 9.52 7.02 -9.93
C ASP A 146 8.00 7.31 -9.88
N ASP A 147 7.56 8.15 -10.82
CA ASP A 147 6.15 8.54 -10.96
C ASP A 147 5.30 7.41 -11.54
N ILE A 148 3.98 7.50 -11.32
CA ILE A 148 3.00 6.55 -11.84
C ILE A 148 2.22 7.23 -12.98
N LEU A 149 2.29 6.69 -14.19
CA LEU A 149 1.39 7.06 -15.28
C LEU A 149 0.24 6.05 -15.35
N MET A 150 -0.92 6.40 -14.82
CA MET A 150 -2.10 5.54 -14.90
C MET A 150 -2.90 5.89 -16.15
N ILE A 151 -3.05 4.94 -17.07
CA ILE A 151 -3.99 5.07 -18.21
C ILE A 151 -5.37 4.72 -17.66
N GLU A 152 -6.36 5.61 -17.79
CA GLU A 152 -7.68 5.50 -17.17
C GLU A 152 -8.76 4.93 -18.07
N TYR A 153 -8.72 5.27 -19.36
CA TYR A 153 -9.51 4.58 -20.36
C TYR A 153 -9.03 4.92 -21.77
N ILE A 154 -9.42 4.06 -22.71
CA ILE A 154 -9.23 4.29 -24.15
C ILE A 154 -10.55 4.01 -24.84
N ASN A 155 -11.07 5.00 -25.56
CA ASN A 155 -12.26 4.85 -26.37
C ASN A 155 -11.92 5.05 -27.85
N ILE A 156 -12.41 4.14 -28.71
CA ILE A 156 -12.24 4.22 -30.17
C ILE A 156 -13.59 3.88 -30.80
N GLU A 157 -14.10 4.82 -31.59
CA GLU A 157 -15.35 4.63 -32.33
C GLU A 157 -15.30 3.33 -33.17
N PRO A 158 -16.39 2.53 -33.22
CA PRO A 158 -16.41 1.22 -33.87
C PRO A 158 -15.89 1.20 -35.31
N LEU A 159 -16.16 2.25 -36.10
CA LEU A 159 -15.74 2.36 -37.50
C LEU A 159 -14.23 2.58 -37.66
N TRP A 160 -13.58 3.08 -36.62
CA TRP A 160 -12.17 3.45 -36.59
C TRP A 160 -11.29 2.39 -35.90
N ARG A 161 -11.90 1.32 -35.37
CA ARG A 161 -11.20 0.19 -34.76
C ARG A 161 -10.36 -0.58 -35.78
N ARG A 162 -9.34 -1.30 -35.29
CA ARG A 162 -8.39 -2.12 -36.09
C ARG A 162 -7.52 -1.32 -37.08
N GLN A 163 -7.44 0.00 -36.93
CA GLN A 163 -6.56 0.88 -37.72
C GLN A 163 -5.33 1.36 -36.95
N LYS A 164 -4.93 0.64 -35.88
CA LYS A 164 -3.82 0.98 -34.96
C LYS A 164 -3.95 2.35 -34.26
N ILE A 165 -5.15 2.94 -34.21
CA ILE A 165 -5.40 4.22 -33.53
C ILE A 165 -5.07 4.12 -32.04
N GLY A 166 -5.51 3.05 -31.36
CA GLY A 166 -5.18 2.84 -29.94
C GLY A 166 -3.68 2.80 -29.67
N THR A 167 -2.91 2.14 -30.53
CA THR A 167 -1.44 2.13 -30.45
C THR A 167 -0.88 3.55 -30.52
N LYS A 168 -1.36 4.36 -31.47
CA LYS A 168 -0.91 5.76 -31.64
C LYS A 168 -1.31 6.64 -30.46
N LEU A 169 -2.52 6.48 -29.91
CA LEU A 169 -2.97 7.22 -28.73
C LEU A 169 -2.07 6.96 -27.53
N VAL A 170 -1.85 5.68 -27.19
CA VAL A 170 -1.01 5.32 -26.03
C VAL A 170 0.44 5.76 -26.26
N SER A 171 0.99 5.58 -27.47
CA SER A 171 2.32 6.11 -27.79
C SER A 171 2.41 7.62 -27.60
N ALA A 172 1.41 8.40 -28.05
CA ALA A 172 1.41 9.84 -27.88
C ALA A 172 1.34 10.26 -26.40
N VAL A 173 0.56 9.54 -25.58
CA VAL A 173 0.52 9.75 -24.13
C VAL A 173 1.89 9.45 -23.50
N LEU A 174 2.50 8.30 -23.81
CA LEU A 174 3.84 7.94 -23.30
C LEU A 174 4.90 8.97 -23.71
N ASP A 175 4.91 9.36 -24.99
CA ASP A 175 5.82 10.39 -25.54
C ASP A 175 5.65 11.71 -24.78
N LYS A 176 4.41 12.11 -24.50
CA LYS A 176 4.14 13.32 -23.74
C LYS A 176 4.60 13.20 -22.29
N THR A 177 4.38 12.07 -21.63
CA THR A 177 4.81 11.84 -20.24
C THR A 177 6.33 11.95 -20.10
N ARG A 178 7.13 11.53 -21.10
CA ARG A 178 8.60 11.71 -21.09
C ARG A 178 9.05 13.16 -21.01
N HIS A 179 8.22 14.11 -21.43
CA HIS A 179 8.51 15.53 -21.31
C HIS A 179 8.09 16.12 -19.96
N GLU A 180 7.24 15.40 -19.21
CA GLU A 180 6.68 15.86 -17.94
C GLU A 180 7.33 15.18 -16.72
N SER A 181 8.01 14.05 -16.89
CA SER A 181 8.68 13.32 -15.81
C SER A 181 10.09 12.87 -16.21
N THR A 182 10.97 12.83 -15.21
CA THR A 182 12.34 12.28 -15.34
C THR A 182 12.36 10.76 -15.35
N GLY A 183 11.31 10.11 -14.85
CA GLY A 183 11.16 8.66 -14.78
C GLY A 183 9.73 8.31 -14.38
N PHE A 184 9.14 7.30 -15.02
CA PHE A 184 7.80 6.81 -14.68
C PHE A 184 7.61 5.35 -15.05
N PHE A 185 6.66 4.71 -14.38
CA PHE A 185 6.06 3.45 -14.79
C PHE A 185 4.62 3.69 -15.21
N ALA A 186 4.25 3.17 -16.39
CA ALA A 186 2.89 3.29 -16.87
C ALA A 186 2.07 2.05 -16.53
N PHE A 187 0.86 2.24 -16.02
CA PHE A 187 -0.04 1.17 -15.58
C PHE A 187 -1.35 1.22 -16.35
N ALA A 188 -1.83 0.04 -16.73
CA ALA A 188 -3.10 -0.13 -17.42
C ALA A 188 -3.82 -1.39 -16.93
N SER A 189 -5.10 -1.25 -16.55
CA SER A 189 -5.94 -2.37 -16.09
C SER A 189 -6.85 -2.92 -17.18
N GLN A 190 -7.22 -4.19 -17.10
CA GLN A 190 -8.28 -4.72 -17.97
C GLN A 190 -9.65 -4.07 -17.73
N ARG A 191 -9.84 -3.38 -16.59
CA ARG A 191 -11.03 -2.59 -16.27
C ARG A 191 -11.18 -1.31 -17.11
N LEU A 192 -10.16 -0.95 -17.90
CA LEU A 192 -10.09 0.28 -18.72
C LEU A 192 -11.01 0.33 -19.95
N ILE A 193 -11.72 -0.76 -20.27
CA ILE A 193 -12.68 -0.77 -21.39
C ILE A 193 -14.06 -0.38 -20.87
N LEU A 194 -14.27 0.91 -20.65
CA LEU A 194 -15.61 1.49 -20.65
C LEU A 194 -16.03 1.78 -22.08
N ASP A 195 -16.44 0.73 -22.79
CA ASP A 195 -17.38 0.86 -23.91
C ASP A 195 -18.33 -0.34 -23.91
N LEU A 196 -19.24 -0.29 -22.92
CA LEU A 196 -20.51 -0.99 -22.98
C LEU A 196 -21.56 0.12 -22.91
N ASP A 197 -22.32 0.34 -23.99
CA ASP A 197 -23.61 -0.34 -24.16
C ASP A 197 -23.79 -1.51 -23.17
N CYS A 198 -24.02 -1.18 -21.91
CA CYS A 198 -24.22 -2.05 -20.75
C CYS A 198 -25.47 -2.95 -20.82
N ASN A 199 -25.94 -3.27 -22.04
CA ASN A 199 -27.14 -4.08 -22.29
C ASN A 199 -26.85 -5.44 -22.95
N ASP A 200 -25.62 -5.76 -23.39
CA ASP A 200 -25.31 -7.09 -23.95
C ASP A 200 -24.66 -7.99 -22.89
N GLU A 201 -25.49 -8.60 -22.03
CA GLU A 201 -25.12 -9.51 -20.92
C GLU A 201 -24.44 -10.83 -21.36
N ARG A 202 -23.88 -10.91 -22.57
CA ARG A 202 -23.31 -12.16 -23.08
C ARG A 202 -21.88 -12.36 -22.56
N PRO A 203 -21.57 -13.49 -21.88
CA PRO A 203 -20.24 -13.79 -21.34
C PRO A 203 -19.08 -13.72 -22.35
N ASN A 204 -19.36 -13.91 -23.65
CA ASN A 204 -18.35 -13.92 -24.69
C ASN A 204 -17.80 -12.52 -25.03
N ALA A 205 -18.59 -11.45 -24.84
CA ALA A 205 -18.17 -10.09 -25.20
C ALA A 205 -17.05 -9.58 -24.28
N VAL A 206 -17.15 -9.84 -22.97
CA VAL A 206 -16.15 -9.48 -21.96
C VAL A 206 -14.82 -10.22 -22.21
N HIS A 207 -14.88 -11.51 -22.58
CA HIS A 207 -13.68 -12.30 -22.89
C HIS A 207 -12.94 -11.78 -24.13
N GLU A 208 -13.67 -11.46 -25.20
CA GLU A 208 -13.07 -10.89 -26.42
C GLU A 208 -12.48 -9.50 -26.17
N GLN A 209 -13.11 -8.67 -25.34
CA GLN A 209 -12.58 -7.36 -24.96
C GLN A 209 -11.27 -7.47 -24.16
N SER A 210 -11.21 -8.35 -23.17
CA SER A 210 -9.97 -8.58 -22.39
C SER A 210 -8.82 -9.06 -23.28
N LYS A 211 -9.09 -9.94 -24.25
CA LYS A 211 -8.09 -10.36 -25.25
C LYS A 211 -7.59 -9.20 -26.11
N ASN A 212 -8.49 -8.35 -26.59
CA ASN A 212 -8.13 -7.18 -27.39
C ASN A 212 -7.31 -6.16 -26.58
N PHE A 213 -7.66 -5.94 -25.31
CA PHE A 213 -6.89 -5.11 -24.38
C PHE A 213 -5.47 -5.64 -24.23
N ASN A 214 -5.32 -6.91 -23.82
CA ASN A 214 -4.01 -7.50 -23.57
C ASN A 214 -3.15 -7.46 -24.84
N HIS A 215 -3.73 -7.76 -26.00
CA HIS A 215 -3.00 -7.68 -27.27
C HIS A 215 -2.54 -6.24 -27.59
N LEU A 216 -3.39 -5.22 -27.41
CA LEU A 216 -3.00 -3.83 -27.66
C LEU A 216 -1.80 -3.41 -26.79
N PHE A 217 -1.91 -3.59 -25.48
CA PHE A 217 -0.90 -3.15 -24.53
C PHE A 217 0.38 -3.99 -24.61
N ARG A 218 0.28 -5.31 -24.79
CA ARG A 218 1.46 -6.17 -24.99
C ARG A 218 2.24 -5.79 -26.25
N SER A 219 1.53 -5.42 -27.32
CA SER A 219 2.17 -4.95 -28.57
C SER A 219 2.93 -3.63 -28.41
N LEU A 220 2.61 -2.84 -27.36
CA LEU A 220 3.30 -1.62 -26.97
C LEU A 220 4.43 -1.87 -25.95
N GLY A 221 4.66 -3.13 -25.55
CA GLY A 221 5.70 -3.51 -24.59
C GLY A 221 5.24 -3.56 -23.13
N PHE A 222 3.95 -3.41 -22.84
CA PHE A 222 3.43 -3.61 -21.48
C PHE A 222 3.46 -5.10 -21.12
N ARG A 223 3.75 -5.41 -19.85
CA ARG A 223 3.74 -6.79 -19.32
C ARG A 223 3.03 -6.84 -17.97
N ARG A 224 2.44 -7.98 -17.63
CA ARG A 224 1.63 -8.10 -16.41
C ARG A 224 2.47 -7.97 -15.15
N VAL A 225 1.96 -7.25 -14.15
CA VAL A 225 2.54 -7.19 -12.80
C VAL A 225 2.05 -8.41 -12.02
N GLY A 226 2.88 -9.44 -11.97
CA GLY A 226 2.55 -10.70 -11.33
C GLY A 226 1.23 -11.33 -11.81
N THR A 227 0.37 -11.74 -10.88
CA THR A 227 -0.97 -12.27 -11.17
C THR A 227 -2.07 -11.21 -11.12
N SER A 228 -1.72 -9.91 -11.03
CA SER A 228 -2.68 -8.81 -10.91
C SER A 228 -3.49 -8.58 -12.19
N GLY A 229 -4.53 -7.76 -12.06
CA GLY A 229 -5.31 -7.21 -13.18
C GLY A 229 -4.58 -6.14 -13.99
N TRP A 230 -3.35 -5.77 -13.61
CA TRP A 230 -2.61 -4.64 -14.14
C TRP A 230 -1.43 -5.06 -15.04
N LEU A 231 -1.28 -4.35 -16.15
CA LEU A 231 -0.10 -4.36 -16.99
C LEU A 231 0.74 -3.12 -16.67
N ALA A 232 2.05 -3.28 -16.58
CA ALA A 232 3.00 -2.18 -16.41
C ALA A 232 3.89 -2.01 -17.65
N PHE A 233 4.47 -0.82 -17.79
CA PHE A 233 5.42 -0.45 -18.83
C PHE A 233 6.50 0.46 -18.27
N THR A 234 7.71 0.33 -18.81
CA THR A 234 8.85 1.20 -18.54
C THR A 234 9.49 1.65 -19.85
N ASP A 235 10.00 2.87 -19.86
CA ASP A 235 10.80 3.42 -20.96
C ASP A 235 12.23 2.86 -21.01
N ASN A 236 12.65 2.10 -20.00
CA ASN A 236 13.94 1.42 -20.04
C ASN A 236 13.90 0.23 -21.01
N ASP A 237 14.40 0.44 -22.23
CA ASP A 237 14.48 -0.60 -23.28
C ASP A 237 15.33 -1.81 -22.89
N SER A 238 16.24 -1.66 -21.91
CA SER A 238 17.06 -2.78 -21.41
C SER A 238 16.35 -3.63 -20.36
N HIS A 239 15.19 -3.19 -19.86
CA HIS A 239 14.45 -3.88 -18.82
C HIS A 239 13.97 -5.27 -19.26
N PRO A 240 13.99 -6.30 -18.39
CA PRO A 240 13.57 -7.66 -18.74
C PRO A 240 12.15 -7.75 -19.34
N SER A 241 11.22 -6.91 -18.87
CA SER A 241 9.86 -6.86 -19.41
C SER A 241 9.81 -6.52 -20.90
N ARG A 242 10.77 -5.74 -21.41
CA ARG A 242 10.88 -5.37 -22.84
C ARG A 242 11.41 -6.50 -23.71
N GLN A 243 12.06 -7.49 -23.11
CA GLN A 243 12.61 -8.67 -23.79
C GLN A 243 11.69 -9.89 -23.67
N LEU A 244 10.70 -9.85 -22.76
CA LEU A 244 9.73 -10.92 -22.59
C LEU A 244 8.79 -10.97 -23.79
N ASP A 245 8.77 -12.09 -24.50
CA ASP A 245 7.82 -12.32 -25.59
C ASP A 245 6.37 -12.40 -25.05
N GLU A 246 5.40 -11.92 -25.82
CA GLU A 246 4.00 -11.86 -25.40
C GLU A 246 3.43 -13.23 -24.99
N ALA A 247 3.89 -14.31 -25.62
CA ALA A 247 3.45 -15.68 -25.31
C ALA A 247 4.02 -16.21 -23.98
N HIS A 248 5.07 -15.58 -23.45
CA HIS A 248 5.68 -15.91 -22.17
C HIS A 248 5.28 -14.94 -21.05
N ASP A 249 4.52 -13.89 -21.36
CA ASP A 249 3.91 -13.03 -20.36
C ASP A 249 2.84 -13.80 -19.58
N TRP A 250 2.68 -13.47 -18.30
CA TRP A 250 1.67 -14.14 -17.50
C TRP A 250 0.28 -13.77 -18.03
N ASP A 251 -0.55 -14.78 -18.27
CA ASP A 251 -1.97 -14.59 -18.52
C ASP A 251 -2.77 -15.31 -17.44
N VAL A 252 -3.92 -14.74 -17.10
CA VAL A 252 -4.81 -15.36 -16.11
C VAL A 252 -5.25 -16.70 -16.70
N PRO A 253 -4.91 -17.85 -16.07
CA PRO A 253 -5.34 -19.14 -16.57
C PRO A 253 -6.86 -19.15 -16.73
N GLU A 254 -7.37 -19.62 -17.87
CA GLU A 254 -8.80 -19.94 -17.98
C GLU A 254 -9.12 -20.90 -16.84
N GLN A 255 -9.97 -20.49 -15.89
CA GLN A 255 -10.27 -21.30 -14.71
C GLN A 255 -10.55 -22.74 -15.15
N PRO A 256 -9.88 -23.74 -14.56
CA PRO A 256 -10.15 -25.12 -14.92
C PRO A 256 -11.64 -25.38 -14.67
N LYS A 257 -12.35 -25.88 -15.69
CA LYS A 257 -13.77 -26.24 -15.61
C LYS A 257 -14.07 -27.30 -14.55
N GLU A 258 -13.03 -27.91 -13.98
CA GLU A 258 -13.10 -28.85 -12.88
C GLU A 258 -12.14 -28.38 -11.78
N GLU A 259 -12.69 -27.72 -10.74
CA GLU A 259 -11.99 -27.54 -9.48
C GLU A 259 -11.60 -28.94 -8.93
N PRO A 260 -10.37 -29.12 -8.40
CA PRO A 260 -10.11 -30.27 -7.55
C PRO A 260 -11.13 -30.22 -6.41
N ILE A 261 -11.98 -31.24 -6.32
CA ILE A 261 -13.05 -31.33 -5.32
C ILE A 261 -12.37 -31.40 -3.94
N ALA A 262 -12.08 -30.25 -3.35
CA ALA A 262 -11.94 -30.16 -1.92
C ALA A 262 -13.26 -30.66 -1.32
N PRO A 263 -13.24 -31.49 -0.28
CA PRO A 263 -14.44 -31.81 0.47
C PRO A 263 -15.22 -30.52 0.75
N VAL A 264 -16.54 -30.52 0.54
CA VAL A 264 -17.43 -29.35 0.74
C VAL A 264 -17.10 -28.55 2.01
N PRO A 265 -16.79 -29.18 3.16
CA PRO A 265 -16.42 -28.45 4.37
C PRO A 265 -15.13 -27.60 4.23
N ILE A 266 -14.13 -28.09 3.50
CA ILE A 266 -12.86 -27.36 3.24
C ILE A 266 -13.10 -26.20 2.27
N ARG A 267 -13.98 -26.38 1.27
CA ARG A 267 -14.34 -25.30 0.34
C ARG A 267 -15.03 -24.15 1.08
N THR A 268 -15.94 -24.46 1.99
CA THR A 268 -16.61 -23.44 2.84
C THR A 268 -15.60 -22.66 3.68
N ILE A 269 -14.64 -23.33 4.34
CA ILE A 269 -13.60 -22.64 5.12
C ILE A 269 -12.74 -21.73 4.23
N LEU A 270 -12.29 -22.21 3.07
CA LEU A 270 -11.46 -21.43 2.15
C LEU A 270 -12.20 -20.22 1.59
N SER A 271 -13.49 -20.37 1.25
CA SER A 271 -14.35 -19.26 0.84
C SER A 271 -14.51 -18.24 1.96
N SER A 272 -14.70 -18.70 3.20
CA SER A 272 -14.91 -17.81 4.35
C SER A 272 -13.65 -17.11 4.83
N LEU A 273 -12.47 -17.70 4.66
CA LEU A 273 -11.19 -17.04 4.88
C LEU A 273 -10.92 -15.92 3.86
N TYR A 274 -11.56 -16.00 2.70
CA TYR A 274 -11.36 -15.08 1.58
C TYR A 274 -12.45 -14.00 1.49
N ASP A 275 -13.59 -14.19 2.17
CA ASP A 275 -14.65 -13.20 2.20
C ASP A 275 -14.35 -12.12 3.26
N PRO A 276 -14.05 -10.87 2.87
CA PRO A 276 -13.75 -9.80 3.82
C PRO A 276 -14.97 -9.37 4.65
N SER A 277 -16.18 -9.83 4.30
CA SER A 277 -17.40 -9.58 5.08
C SER A 277 -17.60 -10.58 6.23
N ILE A 278 -16.84 -11.68 6.24
CA ILE A 278 -16.94 -12.71 7.27
C ILE A 278 -15.99 -12.37 8.42
N SER A 279 -16.54 -12.30 9.63
CA SER A 279 -15.73 -12.03 10.82
C SER A 279 -14.82 -13.20 11.18
N GLY A 280 -13.66 -12.93 11.80
CA GLY A 280 -12.76 -13.98 12.29
C GLY A 280 -13.45 -14.97 13.26
N ALA A 281 -14.42 -14.50 14.06
CA ALA A 281 -15.23 -15.35 14.92
C ALA A 281 -16.13 -16.31 14.15
N GLU A 282 -16.76 -15.83 13.06
CA GLU A 282 -17.57 -16.66 12.18
C GLU A 282 -16.70 -17.67 11.40
N CYS A 283 -15.52 -17.25 10.97
CA CYS A 283 -14.54 -18.15 10.37
C CYS A 283 -14.10 -19.26 11.34
N VAL A 284 -13.80 -18.92 12.61
CA VAL A 284 -13.47 -19.90 13.66
C VAL A 284 -14.64 -20.82 13.94
N CYS A 285 -15.87 -20.31 14.09
CA CYS A 285 -17.05 -21.16 14.31
C CYS A 285 -17.26 -22.14 13.15
N GLN A 286 -17.08 -21.71 11.91
CA GLN A 286 -17.18 -22.59 10.74
C GLN A 286 -16.03 -23.59 10.69
N MET A 287 -14.81 -23.18 11.03
CA MET A 287 -13.68 -24.09 11.22
C MET A 287 -14.02 -25.14 12.28
N GLU A 288 -14.42 -24.73 13.48
CA GLU A 288 -14.81 -25.62 14.58
C GLU A 288 -15.97 -26.56 14.20
N GLU A 289 -17.00 -26.06 13.51
CA GLU A 289 -18.15 -26.86 13.05
C GLU A 289 -17.74 -27.90 12.00
N VAL A 290 -16.95 -27.51 11.00
CA VAL A 290 -16.40 -28.40 9.97
C VAL A 290 -15.44 -29.44 10.57
N PHE A 291 -14.62 -29.04 11.53
CA PHE A 291 -13.64 -29.92 12.19
C PHE A 291 -14.26 -30.78 13.31
N SER A 292 -15.47 -30.45 13.78
CA SER A 292 -16.23 -31.26 14.75
C SER A 292 -16.92 -32.48 14.14
N VAL A 293 -16.95 -32.63 12.81
CA VAL A 293 -17.63 -33.75 12.13
C VAL A 293 -16.86 -35.08 12.23
N GLU A 294 -15.57 -35.04 12.55
CA GLU A 294 -14.72 -36.22 12.79
C GLU A 294 -14.22 -36.19 14.24
N GLU A 295 -15.02 -36.71 15.18
CA GLU A 295 -14.74 -36.70 16.63
C GLU A 295 -13.26 -37.00 16.97
N ASN A 296 -12.64 -36.13 17.79
CA ASN A 296 -11.29 -36.24 18.37
C ASN A 296 -10.07 -36.12 17.44
N THR A 297 -10.21 -35.63 16.21
CA THR A 297 -9.02 -35.32 15.40
C THR A 297 -8.46 -33.94 15.77
N PRO A 298 -7.19 -33.82 16.22
CA PRO A 298 -6.62 -32.52 16.58
C PRO A 298 -6.61 -31.52 15.42
N LEU A 299 -6.88 -30.23 15.69
CA LEU A 299 -6.92 -29.14 14.69
C LEU A 299 -5.69 -29.13 13.76
N TRP A 300 -4.51 -29.41 14.29
CA TRP A 300 -3.25 -29.45 13.54
C TRP A 300 -3.24 -30.51 12.42
N VAL A 301 -4.01 -31.60 12.55
CA VAL A 301 -4.13 -32.63 11.51
C VAL A 301 -4.88 -32.11 10.29
N TYR A 302 -5.91 -31.28 10.49
CA TYR A 302 -6.65 -30.65 9.39
C TYR A 302 -5.90 -29.48 8.77
N VAL A 303 -5.27 -28.64 9.61
CA VAL A 303 -4.37 -27.59 9.13
C VAL A 303 -3.32 -28.19 8.20
N ASN A 304 -2.68 -29.31 8.57
CA ASN A 304 -1.72 -30.00 7.70
C ASN A 304 -2.33 -30.50 6.38
N LYS A 305 -3.62 -30.85 6.34
CA LYS A 305 -4.31 -31.28 5.11
C LYS A 305 -4.58 -30.10 4.15
N ILE A 306 -4.75 -28.89 4.66
CA ILE A 306 -5.13 -27.71 3.86
C ILE A 306 -4.00 -26.68 3.69
N ALA A 307 -2.94 -26.72 4.50
CA ALA A 307 -1.89 -25.69 4.52
C ALA A 307 -1.23 -25.45 3.16
N GLY A 308 -1.10 -26.50 2.33
CA GLY A 308 -0.56 -26.38 0.97
C GLY A 308 -1.61 -26.20 -0.14
N LYS A 309 -2.90 -26.10 0.18
CA LYS A 309 -3.97 -25.91 -0.81
C LYS A 309 -4.12 -24.43 -1.13
N ARG A 310 -4.13 -24.08 -2.41
CA ARG A 310 -4.29 -22.69 -2.85
C ARG A 310 -5.73 -22.41 -3.29
N ASN A 311 -6.20 -21.19 -3.05
CA ASN A 311 -7.49 -20.68 -3.55
C ASN A 311 -7.39 -20.20 -5.01
N ALA A 312 -8.46 -19.62 -5.54
CA ALA A 312 -8.51 -19.08 -6.92
C ALA A 312 -7.50 -17.96 -7.18
N ASP A 313 -7.07 -17.30 -6.11
CA ASP A 313 -6.08 -16.22 -6.08
C ASP A 313 -4.65 -16.71 -5.81
N TYR A 314 -4.46 -18.03 -5.83
CA TYR A 314 -3.20 -18.70 -5.58
C TYR A 314 -2.66 -18.55 -4.16
N TYR A 315 -3.46 -18.13 -3.19
CA TYR A 315 -3.07 -18.09 -1.79
C TYR A 315 -3.30 -19.41 -1.09
N THR A 316 -2.32 -19.85 -0.32
CA THR A 316 -2.51 -20.82 0.78
C THR A 316 -3.43 -20.21 1.87
N PRO A 317 -3.99 -21.02 2.80
CA PRO A 317 -4.85 -20.48 3.85
C PRO A 317 -4.13 -19.45 4.73
N LEU A 318 -2.83 -19.64 4.99
CA LEU A 318 -2.02 -18.70 5.75
C LEU A 318 -1.84 -17.38 5.01
N GLU A 319 -1.47 -17.42 3.73
CA GLU A 319 -1.29 -16.22 2.92
C GLU A 319 -2.62 -15.46 2.75
N ALA A 320 -3.74 -16.18 2.56
CA ALA A 320 -5.07 -15.57 2.44
C ALA A 320 -5.48 -14.86 3.74
N LEU A 321 -5.28 -15.51 4.90
CA LEU A 321 -5.53 -14.89 6.20
C LEU A 321 -4.64 -13.66 6.40
N GLN A 322 -3.34 -13.76 6.11
CA GLN A 322 -2.41 -12.64 6.23
C GLN A 322 -2.82 -11.45 5.34
N SER A 323 -3.23 -11.70 4.10
CA SER A 323 -3.73 -10.67 3.18
C SER A 323 -5.01 -9.98 3.70
N SER A 324 -5.97 -10.77 4.21
CA SER A 324 -7.20 -10.25 4.81
C SER A 324 -6.93 -9.39 6.05
N LEU A 325 -6.05 -9.86 6.95
CA LEU A 325 -5.67 -9.13 8.16
C LEU A 325 -4.89 -7.85 7.83
N GLU A 326 -4.05 -7.88 6.79
CA GLU A 326 -3.35 -6.69 6.31
C GLU A 326 -4.34 -5.62 5.83
N LEU A 327 -5.36 -6.01 5.06
CA LEU A 327 -6.44 -5.11 4.64
C LEU A 327 -7.22 -4.54 5.83
N GLN A 328 -7.55 -5.36 6.84
CA GLN A 328 -8.22 -4.89 8.06
C GLN A 328 -7.39 -3.87 8.84
N ARG A 329 -6.06 -4.07 8.89
CA ARG A 329 -5.14 -3.17 9.59
C ARG A 329 -5.01 -1.81 8.90
N THR A 330 -4.99 -1.81 7.57
CA THR A 330 -4.57 -0.63 6.79
C THR A 330 -5.74 0.14 6.18
N LYS A 331 -6.93 -0.46 6.02
CA LYS A 331 -8.12 0.24 5.54
C LYS A 331 -8.98 0.81 6.68
N PRO A 332 -9.20 2.13 6.68
CA PRO A 332 -10.48 2.69 7.10
C PRO A 332 -11.03 3.59 5.98
N TYR A 333 -12.33 3.78 5.94
CA TYR A 333 -12.88 4.92 5.21
C TYR A 333 -12.30 6.21 5.84
N GLY A 334 -11.34 6.88 5.17
CA GLY A 334 -10.84 8.21 5.55
C GLY A 334 -9.49 8.33 6.29
N GLY A 335 -8.43 7.64 5.82
CA GLY A 335 -7.03 7.92 6.21
C GLY A 335 -6.62 7.45 7.63
N GLY A 336 -5.44 6.84 7.74
CA GLY A 336 -4.81 6.53 9.03
C GLY A 336 -5.37 5.34 9.84
N ALA A 337 -5.81 4.22 9.23
CA ALA A 337 -6.31 3.07 10.03
C ALA A 337 -5.22 2.44 10.86
N SER A 338 -4.03 2.28 10.29
CA SER A 338 -2.97 1.56 10.98
C SER A 338 -2.58 2.30 12.27
N ASP A 339 -2.61 3.63 12.27
CA ASP A 339 -2.34 4.46 13.46
C ASP A 339 -3.39 4.24 14.57
N ARG A 340 -4.60 3.81 14.22
CA ARG A 340 -5.71 3.45 15.14
C ARG A 340 -5.85 1.95 15.35
N PHE A 341 -4.96 1.14 14.77
CA PHE A 341 -5.01 -0.30 14.89
C PHE A 341 -4.70 -0.71 16.32
N ILE A 342 -5.61 -1.47 16.94
CA ILE A 342 -5.47 -1.93 18.35
C ILE A 342 -5.04 -3.41 18.45
N GLY A 343 -4.75 -4.03 17.31
CA GLY A 343 -4.46 -5.45 17.19
C GLY A 343 -5.63 -6.28 16.66
N PHE A 344 -5.31 -7.46 16.14
CA PHE A 344 -6.29 -8.44 15.68
C PHE A 344 -7.07 -9.07 16.84
N CYS A 345 -8.25 -9.61 16.54
CA CYS A 345 -9.07 -10.24 17.57
C CYS A 345 -8.49 -11.61 17.98
N GLN A 346 -8.95 -12.15 19.13
CA GLN A 346 -8.44 -13.42 19.65
C GLN A 346 -8.64 -14.59 18.67
N SER A 347 -9.73 -14.56 17.89
CA SER A 347 -10.02 -15.56 16.86
C SER A 347 -8.98 -15.53 15.73
N ASP A 348 -8.63 -14.34 15.22
CA ASP A 348 -7.62 -14.18 14.17
C ASP A 348 -6.24 -14.64 14.66
N ILE A 349 -5.89 -14.27 15.90
CA ILE A 349 -4.64 -14.68 16.54
C ILE A 349 -4.58 -16.21 16.66
N ALA A 350 -5.69 -16.85 17.06
CA ALA A 350 -5.78 -18.30 17.15
C ALA A 350 -5.65 -18.98 15.78
N CYS A 351 -6.28 -18.43 14.74
CA CYS A 351 -6.14 -18.92 13.36
C CYS A 351 -4.70 -18.80 12.86
N LEU A 352 -4.05 -17.65 13.04
CA LEU A 352 -2.65 -17.44 12.69
C LEU A 352 -1.74 -18.43 13.43
N ALA A 353 -1.96 -18.60 14.73
CA ALA A 353 -1.19 -19.53 15.56
C ALA A 353 -1.35 -20.98 15.06
N ALA A 354 -2.56 -21.40 14.74
CA ALA A 354 -2.83 -22.73 14.20
C ALA A 354 -2.15 -22.95 12.84
N LEU A 355 -2.25 -21.97 11.92
CA LEU A 355 -1.68 -22.05 10.57
C LEU A 355 -0.14 -21.97 10.55
N THR A 356 0.46 -21.29 11.54
CA THR A 356 1.92 -21.17 11.68
C THR A 356 2.54 -22.23 12.60
N GLY A 357 1.72 -23.02 13.31
CA GLY A 357 2.20 -23.97 14.31
C GLY A 357 2.79 -23.32 15.56
N THR A 358 2.32 -22.11 15.92
CA THR A 358 2.83 -21.33 17.05
C THR A 358 2.00 -21.58 18.30
N GLU A 359 2.64 -21.93 19.42
CA GLU A 359 1.97 -21.98 20.73
C GLU A 359 1.69 -20.55 21.25
N ILE A 360 0.44 -20.26 21.59
CA ILE A 360 0.00 -18.96 22.09
C ILE A 360 -0.78 -19.06 23.41
N PHE A 361 -0.77 -17.97 24.17
CA PHE A 361 -1.66 -17.78 25.31
C PHE A 361 -2.94 -17.04 24.88
N ASP A 362 -4.05 -17.35 25.53
CA ASP A 362 -5.34 -16.66 25.34
C ASP A 362 -5.32 -15.32 26.08
N LEU A 363 -5.11 -14.23 25.35
CA LEU A 363 -4.92 -12.89 25.91
C LEU A 363 -6.16 -12.39 26.66
N THR A 364 -7.34 -12.92 26.38
CA THR A 364 -8.60 -12.53 27.05
C THR A 364 -8.63 -12.90 28.54
N LYS A 365 -7.72 -13.78 28.99
CA LYS A 365 -7.58 -14.20 30.38
C LYS A 365 -6.65 -13.32 31.21
N LEU A 366 -6.02 -12.32 30.59
CA LEU A 366 -5.12 -11.39 31.25
C LEU A 366 -5.81 -10.03 31.44
N SER A 367 -5.45 -9.32 32.50
CA SER A 367 -5.79 -7.91 32.61
C SER A 367 -4.89 -7.05 31.72
N ASP A 368 -5.33 -5.83 31.39
CA ASP A 368 -4.50 -4.86 30.66
C ASP A 368 -3.16 -4.61 31.36
N ARG A 369 -3.16 -4.63 32.70
CA ARG A 369 -1.95 -4.49 33.52
C ARG A 369 -1.00 -5.66 33.33
N ASP A 370 -1.50 -6.89 33.24
CA ASP A 370 -0.68 -8.08 33.01
C ASP A 370 -0.08 -8.04 31.60
N ILE A 371 -0.88 -7.66 30.59
CA ILE A 371 -0.43 -7.49 29.20
C ILE A 371 0.67 -6.43 29.12
N TRP A 372 0.46 -5.28 29.76
CA TRP A 372 1.44 -4.20 29.81
C TRP A 372 2.74 -4.67 30.48
N THR A 373 2.64 -5.33 31.64
CA THR A 373 3.80 -5.87 32.36
C THR A 373 4.63 -6.82 31.50
N VAL A 374 3.98 -7.71 30.74
CA VAL A 374 4.68 -8.64 29.83
C VAL A 374 5.28 -7.92 28.62
N SER A 375 4.59 -6.89 28.11
CA SER A 375 5.05 -6.11 26.97
C SER A 375 6.32 -5.30 27.28
N SER A 376 6.42 -4.79 28.51
CA SER A 376 7.56 -4.01 29.01
C SER A 376 8.67 -4.85 29.65
N ALA A 377 8.46 -6.17 29.80
CA ALA A 377 9.45 -7.07 30.38
C ALA A 377 10.67 -7.25 29.46
N THR A 378 11.88 -7.24 30.05
CA THR A 378 13.12 -7.49 29.32
C THR A 378 13.30 -8.97 28.98
N ASP A 379 14.13 -9.29 27.99
CA ASP A 379 14.43 -10.70 27.63
C ASP A 379 15.00 -11.50 28.81
N GLU A 380 15.77 -10.85 29.70
CA GLU A 380 16.32 -11.47 30.90
C GLU A 380 15.22 -11.89 31.89
N MET A 381 14.19 -11.05 32.07
CA MET A 381 13.03 -11.36 32.92
C MET A 381 12.22 -12.53 32.35
N VAL A 382 12.11 -12.61 31.03
CA VAL A 382 11.24 -13.58 30.33
C VAL A 382 11.84 -14.97 30.19
N SER A 383 13.16 -15.07 30.00
CA SER A 383 13.88 -16.36 29.87
C SER A 383 13.66 -17.36 31.02
N ARG A 384 13.07 -16.91 32.13
CA ARG A 384 12.81 -17.71 33.34
C ARG A 384 11.41 -18.32 33.39
N ILE A 385 10.47 -17.94 32.50
CA ILE A 385 9.05 -18.34 32.59
C ILE A 385 8.49 -18.67 31.19
N ARG A 386 8.33 -19.97 30.87
CA ARG A 386 7.78 -20.46 29.58
C ARG A 386 6.40 -19.88 29.24
N ALA A 387 5.56 -19.61 30.24
CA ALA A 387 4.24 -19.00 30.01
C ALA A 387 4.34 -17.58 29.42
N VAL A 388 5.44 -16.88 29.64
CA VAL A 388 5.64 -15.52 29.10
C VAL A 388 5.98 -15.56 27.61
N ASP A 389 6.65 -16.63 27.13
CA ASP A 389 6.93 -16.81 25.71
C ASP A 389 5.65 -16.97 24.88
N THR A 390 4.67 -17.75 25.38
CA THR A 390 3.39 -17.94 24.68
C THR A 390 2.53 -16.66 24.70
N ILE A 391 2.64 -15.83 25.75
CA ILE A 391 2.02 -14.50 25.78
C ILE A 391 2.69 -13.56 24.76
N ARG A 392 4.03 -13.52 24.70
CA ARG A 392 4.76 -12.71 23.72
C ARG A 392 4.47 -13.13 22.29
N ASN A 393 4.36 -14.43 22.01
CA ASN A 393 3.94 -14.93 20.71
C ASN A 393 2.53 -14.46 20.36
N ALA A 394 1.59 -14.54 21.31
CA ALA A 394 0.24 -14.01 21.11
C ALA A 394 0.24 -12.51 20.81
N LEU A 395 1.04 -11.71 21.52
CA LEU A 395 1.19 -10.27 21.25
C LEU A 395 1.82 -9.98 19.88
N ARG A 396 2.83 -10.74 19.48
CA ARG A 396 3.47 -10.62 18.16
C ARG A 396 2.46 -10.91 17.05
N LEU A 397 1.65 -11.96 17.19
CA LEU A 397 0.58 -12.25 16.23
C LEU A 397 -0.51 -11.17 16.27
N LYS A 398 -0.93 -10.73 17.46
CA LYS A 398 -1.91 -9.64 17.65
C LYS A 398 -1.56 -8.40 16.85
N TYR A 399 -0.28 -8.03 16.82
CA TYR A 399 0.19 -6.81 16.18
C TYR A 399 0.90 -7.06 14.84
N GLY A 400 0.76 -8.24 14.24
CA GLY A 400 1.30 -8.53 12.90
C GLY A 400 2.83 -8.54 12.80
N CYS A 401 3.55 -8.81 13.89
CA CYS A 401 5.01 -8.93 13.87
C CYS A 401 5.45 -10.12 13.02
N THR A 402 6.32 -9.86 12.03
CA THR A 402 6.90 -10.90 11.17
C THR A 402 8.36 -11.22 11.50
N CYS A 403 9.06 -10.34 12.21
CA CYS A 403 10.47 -10.56 12.57
C CYS A 403 10.67 -11.41 13.84
N GLY A 404 9.61 -11.63 14.62
CA GLY A 404 9.68 -12.33 15.91
C GLY A 404 10.45 -11.57 17.01
N GLN A 405 10.85 -10.32 16.78
CA GLN A 405 11.71 -9.53 17.67
C GLN A 405 11.08 -8.18 18.09
N CYS A 406 9.83 -7.89 17.73
CA CYS A 406 9.18 -6.67 18.18
C CYS A 406 9.01 -6.64 19.70
N ILE A 407 9.36 -5.52 20.32
CA ILE A 407 9.09 -5.23 21.74
C ILE A 407 7.58 -4.95 21.87
N GLY A 408 6.94 -5.56 22.87
CA GLY A 408 5.47 -5.54 23.03
C GLY A 408 4.70 -6.18 21.87
N GLY A 409 5.39 -6.82 20.91
CA GLY A 409 4.78 -7.32 19.67
C GLY A 409 4.61 -6.27 18.57
N PHE A 410 4.81 -4.97 18.83
CA PHE A 410 4.58 -3.90 17.85
C PHE A 410 5.81 -3.05 17.51
N LEU A 411 6.70 -2.72 18.47
CA LEU A 411 7.88 -1.88 18.20
C LEU A 411 8.99 -2.71 17.55
N SER A 412 9.23 -2.52 16.25
CA SER A 412 10.23 -3.31 15.51
C SER A 412 11.68 -2.96 15.87
N PRO A 413 12.66 -3.85 15.63
CA PRO A 413 14.07 -3.55 15.86
C PRO A 413 14.58 -2.33 15.10
N ARG A 414 14.13 -2.12 13.85
CA ARG A 414 14.52 -0.99 13.01
C ARG A 414 13.91 0.33 13.51
N MET A 415 12.63 0.33 13.87
CA MET A 415 11.99 1.51 14.45
C MET A 415 12.59 1.88 15.81
N ARG A 416 12.85 0.88 16.67
CA ARG A 416 13.53 1.12 17.95
C ARG A 416 14.90 1.79 17.73
N PHE A 417 15.64 1.34 16.72
CA PHE A 417 16.92 1.93 16.36
C PHE A 417 16.75 3.37 15.85
N ALA A 418 15.77 3.64 14.99
CA ALA A 418 15.44 5.00 14.53
C ALA A 418 15.09 5.94 15.69
N LEU A 419 14.20 5.51 16.60
CA LEU A 419 13.83 6.29 17.79
C LEU A 419 15.02 6.52 18.71
N LEU A 420 15.90 5.53 18.87
CA LEU A 420 17.11 5.65 19.69
C LEU A 420 18.07 6.70 19.09
N CYS A 421 18.36 6.58 17.80
CA CYS A 421 19.22 7.54 17.11
C CYS A 421 18.65 8.95 17.19
N GLN A 422 17.34 9.13 16.96
CA GLN A 422 16.72 10.45 17.10
C GLN A 422 16.79 10.96 18.55
N ALA A 423 16.55 10.13 19.56
CA ALA A 423 16.70 10.54 20.96
C ALA A 423 18.13 11.03 21.28
N GLU A 424 19.16 10.34 20.78
CA GLU A 424 20.57 10.71 20.95
C GLU A 424 20.93 11.98 20.16
N ILE A 425 20.55 12.06 18.88
CA ILE A 425 20.78 13.23 18.02
C ILE A 425 20.16 14.49 18.63
N GLN A 426 18.92 14.40 19.13
CA GLN A 426 18.25 15.55 19.74
C GLN A 426 18.87 15.94 21.07
N TYR A 427 19.32 14.96 21.87
CA TYR A 427 20.07 15.24 23.09
C TYR A 427 21.35 16.02 22.80
N ASP A 428 22.17 15.55 21.85
CA ASP A 428 23.44 16.18 21.47
C ASP A 428 23.21 17.55 20.83
N THR A 429 22.33 17.65 19.84
CA THR A 429 22.04 18.89 19.11
C THR A 429 21.56 19.98 20.04
N LEU A 430 20.58 19.69 20.90
CA LEU A 430 20.01 20.68 21.82
C LEU A 430 20.97 21.08 22.95
N SER A 431 21.92 20.20 23.28
CA SER A 431 22.99 20.47 24.23
C SER A 431 24.09 21.35 23.66
N GLU A 432 24.39 21.21 22.36
CA GLU A 432 25.58 21.81 21.73
C GLU A 432 25.31 23.04 20.87
N PHE A 433 24.13 23.16 20.22
CA PHE A 433 23.85 24.26 19.28
C PHE A 433 22.39 24.76 19.36
N PRO A 434 22.13 26.03 19.75
CA PRO A 434 23.05 27.07 20.25
C PRO A 434 23.65 26.77 21.65
N GLY A 435 23.36 25.59 22.19
CA GLY A 435 23.77 25.15 23.51
C GLY A 435 22.89 25.71 24.63
N ILE A 436 22.81 25.00 25.74
CA ILE A 436 21.89 25.35 26.85
C ILE A 436 22.27 26.68 27.54
N ASP A 437 23.52 27.11 27.36
CA ASP A 437 24.10 28.35 27.87
C ASP A 437 23.74 29.61 27.07
N CYS A 438 23.17 29.49 25.87
CA CYS A 438 22.75 30.67 25.12
C CYS A 438 21.57 31.39 25.78
N SER A 439 21.20 32.57 25.25
CA SER A 439 19.99 33.24 25.71
C SER A 439 18.79 32.33 25.48
N GLY A 440 17.85 32.27 26.43
CA GLY A 440 16.72 31.36 26.29
C GLY A 440 15.77 31.74 25.16
N GLN A 441 15.75 33.02 24.76
CA GLN A 441 15.02 33.46 23.57
C GLN A 441 15.63 32.84 22.32
N ASP A 442 16.95 32.98 22.14
CA ASP A 442 17.64 32.38 20.99
C ASP A 442 17.51 30.86 20.99
N TRP A 443 17.57 30.21 22.16
CA TRP A 443 17.40 28.76 22.26
C TRP A 443 16.03 28.31 21.78
N VAL A 444 14.96 29.00 22.19
CA VAL A 444 13.59 28.66 21.79
C VAL A 444 13.35 28.96 20.32
N GLU A 445 13.87 30.10 19.82
CA GLU A 445 13.74 30.49 18.41
C GLU A 445 14.48 29.52 17.48
N LEU A 446 15.72 29.13 17.81
CA LEU A 446 16.50 28.21 16.98
C LEU A 446 15.94 26.77 17.00
N ASN A 447 15.28 26.38 18.09
CA ASN A 447 14.75 25.03 18.29
C ASN A 447 13.21 24.96 18.13
N TYR A 448 12.57 25.98 17.56
CA TYR A 448 11.10 26.08 17.53
C TYR A 448 10.41 24.83 16.95
N HIS A 449 11.05 24.20 15.95
CA HIS A 449 10.55 23.03 15.23
C HIS A 449 10.46 21.77 16.11
N VAL A 450 11.37 21.58 17.09
CA VAL A 450 11.30 20.43 18.03
C VAL A 450 10.42 20.71 19.25
N LEU A 451 10.06 21.97 19.49
CA LEU A 451 9.23 22.34 20.63
C LEU A 451 7.73 22.23 20.33
N GLY A 452 7.34 21.80 19.13
CA GLY A 452 5.95 21.78 18.63
C GLY A 452 4.93 21.29 19.66
N HIS A 453 5.19 20.13 20.27
CA HIS A 453 4.32 19.44 21.23
C HIS A 453 4.24 20.04 22.64
N LEU A 454 5.07 21.04 22.95
CA LEU A 454 5.01 21.70 24.26
C LEU A 454 3.83 22.68 24.34
N PRO A 455 3.10 22.71 25.47
CA PRO A 455 2.13 23.76 25.74
C PRO A 455 2.80 25.15 25.69
N ARG A 456 2.06 26.16 25.23
CA ARG A 456 2.55 27.55 25.11
C ARG A 456 3.18 28.06 26.41
N ALA A 457 2.54 27.81 27.55
CA ALA A 457 3.05 28.21 28.86
C ALA A 457 4.42 27.56 29.19
N VAL A 458 4.67 26.33 28.73
CA VAL A 458 5.96 25.66 28.92
C VAL A 458 7.01 26.28 28.02
N LYS A 459 6.68 26.57 26.75
CA LYS A 459 7.57 27.29 25.82
C LYS A 459 8.00 28.65 26.38
N GLU A 460 7.08 29.43 26.93
CA GLU A 460 7.35 30.72 27.57
C GLU A 460 8.27 30.56 28.80
N ASN A 461 8.12 29.49 29.58
CA ASN A 461 9.02 29.19 30.69
C ASN A 461 10.45 28.81 30.22
N LEU A 462 10.59 28.10 29.10
CA LEU A 462 11.91 27.73 28.55
C LEU A 462 12.76 28.95 28.18
N VAL A 463 12.13 30.06 27.76
CA VAL A 463 12.81 31.34 27.47
C VAL A 463 13.55 31.87 28.71
N THR A 464 12.95 31.76 29.89
CA THR A 464 13.50 32.36 31.12
C THR A 464 14.23 31.37 32.01
N ASN A 465 14.05 30.06 31.81
CA ASN A 465 14.54 29.04 32.73
C ASN A 465 15.51 28.04 32.07
N LYS A 466 16.82 28.25 32.30
CA LYS A 466 17.88 27.35 31.83
C LYS A 466 17.72 25.92 32.32
N SER A 467 17.30 25.72 33.57
CA SER A 467 17.11 24.39 34.14
C SER A 467 15.97 23.64 33.45
N MET A 468 14.89 24.32 33.02
CA MET A 468 13.84 23.64 32.25
C MET A 468 14.30 23.24 30.85
N ARG A 469 15.14 24.05 30.19
CA ARG A 469 15.76 23.66 28.92
C ARG A 469 16.60 22.40 29.09
N GLN A 470 17.46 22.36 30.11
CA GLN A 470 18.23 21.16 30.42
C GLN A 470 17.35 19.96 30.76
N GLY A 471 16.26 20.14 31.52
CA GLY A 471 15.33 19.05 31.82
C GLY A 471 14.62 18.49 30.59
N PHE A 472 14.22 19.36 29.64
CA PHE A 472 13.68 18.92 28.34
C PHE A 472 14.71 18.10 27.55
N VAL A 473 15.96 18.56 27.51
CA VAL A 473 17.05 17.87 26.83
C VAL A 473 17.36 16.52 27.49
N ASN A 474 17.47 16.49 28.83
CA ASN A 474 17.75 15.27 29.58
C ASN A 474 16.67 14.20 29.41
N MET A 475 15.41 14.60 29.20
CA MET A 475 14.33 13.68 28.85
C MET A 475 14.61 12.90 27.56
N CYS A 476 15.28 13.51 26.56
CA CYS A 476 15.72 12.80 25.36
C CYS A 476 16.69 11.67 25.72
N ASN A 477 17.64 11.92 26.63
CA ASN A 477 18.57 10.90 27.08
C ASN A 477 17.89 9.80 27.91
N HIS A 478 16.90 10.11 28.75
CA HIS A 478 16.13 9.08 29.45
C HIS A 478 15.37 8.15 28.48
N ILE A 479 14.80 8.71 27.41
CA ILE A 479 14.18 7.93 26.32
C ILE A 479 15.23 7.05 25.61
N ALA A 480 16.41 7.60 25.30
CA ALA A 480 17.51 6.84 24.72
C ALA A 480 17.93 5.67 25.64
N CYS A 481 18.09 5.90 26.96
CA CYS A 481 18.38 4.87 27.94
C CYS A 481 17.32 3.74 27.95
N CYS A 482 16.03 4.10 27.92
CA CYS A 482 14.93 3.14 27.81
C CYS A 482 15.06 2.26 26.55
N LEU A 483 15.26 2.88 25.39
CA LEU A 483 15.39 2.19 24.11
C LEU A 483 16.64 1.30 24.03
N ARG A 484 17.77 1.71 24.65
CA ARG A 484 18.99 0.89 24.76
C ARG A 484 18.75 -0.38 25.57
N LYS A 485 17.97 -0.31 26.65
CA LYS A 485 17.56 -1.49 27.44
C LYS A 485 16.46 -2.34 26.77
N LYS A 486 16.04 -1.99 25.55
CA LYS A 486 14.99 -2.68 24.78
C LYS A 486 13.65 -2.72 25.52
N GLN A 487 13.28 -1.60 26.14
CA GLN A 487 11.96 -1.43 26.77
C GLN A 487 11.08 -0.50 25.94
N LEU A 488 9.78 -0.51 26.21
CA LEU A 488 8.82 0.35 25.54
C LEU A 488 9.02 1.79 26.02
N PRO A 489 9.10 2.77 25.09
CA PRO A 489 9.26 4.17 25.47
C PRO A 489 7.90 4.77 25.83
N ASP A 490 7.15 4.18 26.76
CA ASP A 490 5.92 4.74 27.29
C ASP A 490 6.18 5.64 28.52
N THR A 491 5.20 6.46 28.89
CA THR A 491 5.36 7.44 29.98
C THR A 491 5.71 6.79 31.31
N GLU A 492 5.07 5.68 31.67
CA GLU A 492 5.31 5.00 32.95
C GLU A 492 6.73 4.42 32.99
N THR A 493 7.11 3.70 31.93
CA THR A 493 8.46 3.14 31.80
C THR A 493 9.52 4.25 31.88
N ILE A 494 9.38 5.36 31.15
CA ILE A 494 10.36 6.44 31.15
C ILE A 494 10.47 7.11 32.54
N LEU A 495 9.34 7.31 33.23
CA LEU A 495 9.34 7.86 34.58
C LEU A 495 9.99 6.91 35.60
N ASP A 496 9.82 5.60 35.44
CA ASP A 496 10.51 4.60 36.26
C ASP A 496 12.04 4.66 36.04
N PHE A 497 12.50 4.78 34.79
CA PHE A 497 13.93 4.98 34.50
C PHE A 497 14.50 6.25 35.14
N TYR A 498 13.77 7.36 35.02
CA TYR A 498 14.14 8.61 35.69
C TYR A 498 14.23 8.42 37.22
N GLN A 499 13.27 7.71 37.81
CA GLN A 499 13.24 7.42 39.25
C GLN A 499 14.31 6.41 39.69
N GLU A 500 14.81 5.55 38.80
CA GLU A 500 15.95 4.68 39.10
C GLU A 500 17.29 5.44 38.98
N GLU A 501 17.38 6.43 38.10
CA GLU A 501 18.53 7.31 37.88
C GLU A 501 18.59 8.49 38.88
N VAL A 502 18.28 8.25 40.17
CA VAL A 502 18.22 9.21 41.31
C VAL A 502 19.49 10.07 41.52
N SER A 503 20.54 9.87 40.72
CA SER A 503 21.77 10.65 40.77
C SER A 503 21.75 11.94 39.93
N GLU A 504 20.64 12.30 39.25
CA GLU A 504 20.60 13.56 38.47
C GLU A 504 20.78 14.77 39.39
N TRP A 505 21.95 15.41 39.30
CA TRP A 505 22.26 16.63 40.03
C TRP A 505 22.84 17.70 39.10
N PRO A 506 22.24 18.90 39.01
CA PRO A 506 20.98 19.31 39.66
C PRO A 506 19.74 18.57 39.07
N PRO A 507 18.61 18.47 39.82
CA PRO A 507 17.41 17.72 39.41
C PRO A 507 16.58 18.50 38.38
N VAL A 508 17.20 18.79 37.24
CA VAL A 508 16.67 19.65 36.19
C VAL A 508 15.50 18.99 35.45
N THR A 509 15.46 17.66 35.37
CA THR A 509 14.35 16.92 34.77
C THR A 509 13.09 17.02 35.64
N SER A 510 13.23 16.93 36.96
CA SER A 510 12.12 17.20 37.90
C SER A 510 11.52 18.59 37.68
N ASN A 511 12.38 19.61 37.55
CA ASN A 511 11.94 21.00 37.35
C ASN A 511 11.19 21.20 36.03
N TYR A 512 11.56 20.47 34.96
CA TYR A 512 10.80 20.47 33.71
C TYR A 512 9.40 19.87 33.90
N LEU A 513 9.31 18.70 34.53
CA LEU A 513 8.04 17.99 34.76
C LEU A 513 7.10 18.78 35.70
N GLU A 514 7.62 19.27 36.82
CA GLU A 514 6.85 20.05 37.82
C GLU A 514 6.28 21.36 37.26
N ARG A 515 6.86 21.87 36.18
CA ARG A 515 6.44 23.11 35.51
C ARG A 515 5.62 22.87 34.24
N GLY A 516 5.00 21.70 34.13
CA GLY A 516 4.05 21.36 33.08
C GLY A 516 4.68 20.74 31.83
N GLY A 517 5.99 20.50 31.83
CA GLY A 517 6.63 19.63 30.86
C GLY A 517 6.14 18.19 30.98
N THR A 518 6.15 17.44 29.88
CA THR A 518 5.65 16.06 29.85
C THR A 518 6.59 15.15 29.08
N VAL A 519 6.65 13.88 29.48
CA VAL A 519 7.34 12.83 28.70
C VAL A 519 6.76 12.75 27.30
N ALA A 520 5.42 12.79 27.19
CA ALA A 520 4.71 12.71 25.92
C ALA A 520 5.15 13.78 24.91
N ALA A 521 5.39 15.03 25.34
CA ALA A 521 5.82 16.07 24.41
C ALA A 521 7.21 15.79 23.81
N VAL A 522 8.13 15.24 24.60
CA VAL A 522 9.48 14.88 24.14
C VAL A 522 9.45 13.62 23.28
N ALA A 523 8.68 12.60 23.70
CA ALA A 523 8.52 11.38 22.94
C ALA A 523 7.90 11.64 21.57
N MET A 524 6.82 12.44 21.51
CA MET A 524 6.17 12.82 20.24
C MET A 524 7.11 13.57 19.31
N MET A 525 7.96 14.46 19.85
CA MET A 525 9.02 15.11 19.07
C MET A 525 9.98 14.07 18.47
N ILE A 526 10.42 13.07 19.24
CA ILE A 526 11.31 12.00 18.74
C ILE A 526 10.61 11.15 17.67
N PHE A 527 9.32 10.84 17.84
CA PHE A 527 8.54 10.11 16.82
C PHE A 527 8.40 10.92 15.54
N ASP A 528 8.09 12.21 15.62
CA ASP A 528 7.99 13.08 14.43
C ASP A 528 9.34 13.19 13.73
N ARG A 529 10.43 13.33 14.50
CA ARG A 529 11.77 13.32 13.93
C ARG A 529 12.13 12.03 13.22
N ALA A 530 11.74 10.89 13.79
CA ALA A 530 11.98 9.59 13.18
C ALA A 530 11.19 9.44 11.87
N ILE A 531 9.93 9.88 11.83
CA ILE A 531 9.11 9.88 10.63
C ILE A 531 9.68 10.77 9.54
N ASP A 532 10.01 12.01 9.87
CA ASP A 532 10.47 12.97 8.87
C ASP A 532 11.79 12.53 8.22
N SER A 533 12.61 11.75 8.93
CA SER A 533 13.86 11.18 8.39
C SER A 533 13.71 9.79 7.76
N ASP A 534 12.54 9.16 7.89
CA ASP A 534 12.28 7.80 7.42
C ASP A 534 12.34 7.71 5.89
N GLU A 535 12.73 6.55 5.36
CA GLU A 535 12.83 6.31 3.91
C GLU A 535 11.51 6.44 3.16
N TRP A 536 10.39 6.09 3.80
CA TRP A 536 9.09 6.02 3.12
C TRP A 536 8.10 7.03 3.67
N ALA A 537 8.16 7.31 4.98
CA ALA A 537 7.31 8.30 5.61
C ALA A 537 7.90 9.73 5.58
N GLY A 538 9.18 9.88 5.23
CA GLY A 538 9.95 11.12 5.32
C GLY A 538 10.88 11.35 4.13
N ASP A 539 12.04 11.96 4.39
CA ASP A 539 13.03 12.39 3.39
C ASP A 539 14.14 11.35 3.11
N GLY A 540 14.14 10.22 3.82
CA GLY A 540 15.11 9.14 3.66
C GLY A 540 16.52 9.41 4.19
N THR A 541 16.78 10.56 4.81
CA THR A 541 18.10 10.88 5.40
C THR A 541 18.56 9.86 6.44
N PHE A 542 17.63 9.20 7.14
CA PHE A 542 17.99 8.16 8.11
C PHE A 542 18.65 6.95 7.45
N MET A 543 18.15 6.53 6.28
CA MET A 543 18.76 5.43 5.53
C MET A 543 20.11 5.84 4.94
N GLU A 544 20.24 7.08 4.43
CA GLU A 544 21.52 7.58 3.92
C GLU A 544 22.65 7.53 4.95
N ILE A 545 22.33 7.85 6.21
CA ILE A 545 23.31 7.93 7.30
C ILE A 545 23.56 6.55 7.94
N PHE A 546 22.50 5.75 8.12
CA PHE A 546 22.55 4.56 8.97
C PHE A 546 22.28 3.22 8.24
N ALA A 547 22.34 3.18 6.91
CA ALA A 547 22.09 1.98 6.11
C ALA A 547 22.83 0.73 6.64
N ASP A 548 24.12 0.83 6.94
CA ASP A 548 24.93 -0.30 7.42
C ASP A 548 24.39 -0.91 8.72
N ASN A 549 23.88 -0.07 9.63
CA ASN A 549 23.30 -0.53 10.89
C ASN A 549 21.89 -1.11 10.67
N ILE A 550 21.08 -0.46 9.83
CA ILE A 550 19.70 -0.86 9.57
C ILE A 550 19.65 -2.20 8.82
N ASN A 551 20.57 -2.41 7.87
CA ASN A 551 20.67 -3.63 7.08
C ASN A 551 21.07 -4.86 7.92
N GLN A 552 21.64 -4.65 9.11
CA GLN A 552 21.94 -5.73 10.07
C GLN A 552 20.72 -6.12 10.92
N LEU A 553 19.65 -5.31 10.90
CA LEU A 553 18.42 -5.55 11.66
C LEU A 553 17.38 -6.25 10.79
N PRO A 554 16.61 -7.21 11.35
CA PRO A 554 15.60 -7.93 10.60
C PRO A 554 14.49 -6.99 10.13
N THR A 555 14.05 -7.16 8.89
CA THR A 555 12.85 -6.53 8.35
C THR A 555 11.62 -7.03 9.09
N CYS A 556 10.66 -6.17 9.36
CA CYS A 556 9.39 -6.50 9.98
C CYS A 556 8.25 -5.80 9.25
N ARG A 557 7.06 -6.42 9.21
CA ARG A 557 5.85 -5.73 8.75
C ARG A 557 5.60 -4.45 9.57
N ASN A 558 5.91 -4.45 10.86
CA ASN A 558 5.73 -3.27 11.70
C ASN A 558 6.72 -2.13 11.40
N ASP A 559 7.71 -2.30 10.52
CA ASP A 559 8.60 -1.20 10.14
C ASP A 559 7.79 -0.03 9.55
N HIS A 560 8.26 1.19 9.79
CA HIS A 560 7.65 2.46 9.33
C HIS A 560 6.29 2.83 9.97
N GLU A 561 5.68 1.95 10.77
CA GLU A 561 4.36 2.16 11.41
C GLU A 561 4.46 3.05 12.69
N PHE A 562 5.12 4.21 12.59
CA PHE A 562 5.43 5.09 13.72
C PHE A 562 4.18 5.65 14.41
N GLY A 563 3.13 5.98 13.66
CA GLY A 563 1.87 6.46 14.23
C GLY A 563 1.18 5.41 15.11
N PHE A 564 1.12 4.16 14.61
CA PHE A 564 0.65 3.00 15.37
C PHE A 564 1.47 2.78 16.64
N VAL A 565 2.80 2.76 16.53
CA VAL A 565 3.68 2.54 17.69
C VAL A 565 3.57 3.66 18.73
N SER A 566 3.47 4.91 18.29
CA SER A 566 3.26 6.08 19.15
C SER A 566 1.96 5.95 19.95
N SER A 567 0.86 5.60 19.27
CA SER A 567 -0.44 5.34 19.87
C SER A 567 -0.38 4.23 20.92
N MET A 568 0.29 3.12 20.59
CA MET A 568 0.50 1.99 21.50
C MET A 568 1.36 2.33 22.73
N CYS A 569 2.23 3.35 22.65
CA CYS A 569 3.00 3.87 23.78
C CYS A 569 2.21 4.89 24.62
N GLY A 570 0.94 5.14 24.29
CA GLY A 570 0.07 6.08 24.99
C GLY A 570 0.22 7.53 24.53
N TYR A 571 0.81 7.76 23.35
CA TYR A 571 0.96 9.08 22.77
C TYR A 571 -0.03 9.27 21.62
N GLU A 572 -1.17 9.91 21.93
CA GLU A 572 -2.17 10.24 20.93
C GLU A 572 -1.64 11.32 19.98
N ARG A 573 -1.63 11.00 18.69
CA ARG A 573 -1.52 12.00 17.64
C ARG A 573 -2.89 12.63 17.47
N THR A 574 -3.08 13.84 17.99
CA THR A 574 -4.12 14.71 17.45
C THR A 574 -3.91 14.77 15.94
N PRO A 575 -4.92 14.42 15.11
CA PRO A 575 -4.85 14.74 13.69
C PRO A 575 -4.45 16.21 13.61
N VAL A 576 -3.53 16.52 12.72
CA VAL A 576 -3.28 17.92 12.36
C VAL A 576 -4.62 18.43 11.86
N ALA A 577 -5.41 19.04 12.74
CA ALA A 577 -6.45 19.95 12.31
C ALA A 577 -5.72 20.88 11.37
N SER A 578 -6.19 20.95 10.12
CA SER A 578 -5.77 21.97 9.17
C SER A 578 -5.50 23.24 9.96
N TYR A 579 -4.26 23.73 9.93
CA TYR A 579 -3.90 25.01 10.51
C TYR A 579 -4.61 26.11 9.70
N THR A 580 -5.93 26.17 9.84
CA THR A 580 -6.82 27.23 9.45
C THR A 580 -7.20 27.91 10.75
N GLU A 581 -6.26 28.68 11.28
CA GLU A 581 -6.44 29.83 12.18
C GLU A 581 -5.08 30.14 12.82
N PHE A 582 -4.26 30.91 12.08
CA PHE A 582 -3.31 31.84 12.66
C PHE A 582 -3.59 33.24 12.12
#